data_AF-A0AAV8YVB8-F1
#
_entry.id   AF-A0AAV8YVB8-F1
#
_cell.length_a   1.000
_cell.length_b   1.000
_cell.length_c   1.000
_cell.angle_alpha   90.00
_cell.angle_beta   90.00
_cell.angle_gamma   90.00
#
_symmetry.space_group_name_H-M   'P 1'
#
loop_
_entity.id
_entity.type
_entity.pdbx_description
1 polymer ?
#
loop_
_entity_poly.entity_id
_entity_poly.type
_entity_poly.pdbx_seq_one_letter_code
_entity_poly.pdbx_strand_id
1 'polypeptide(L)'
;MTNVRLTIRTLPELPYGAKYRCVFGSAEPIDAEVTEFGLSCPTPEIHKRPSIPPKMDHVLVPLSVRSSETNKDSSPETSPITTAASIDFMGNALGLSGPNPTHLSNHGFAYCPQFKKRDVILLPNNVLKEIVFEVKNLPHPQPGHTGFQCIIVIEGATMLVPARVDGKNIIVCDKTTYSYEANEGNTASVRVVWNRIHHVDSINVTLYK
;
A
#
# COMPACT_ATOMS: atom_id res chain seq x y z
N MET A 1 -7.55 11.47 15.68
CA MET A 1 -7.96 12.05 14.38
C MET A 1 -6.70 12.24 13.56
N THR A 2 -6.67 11.79 12.31
CA THR A 2 -5.50 11.98 11.41
C THR A 2 -5.78 13.11 10.43
N ASN A 3 -4.75 13.84 10.03
CA ASN A 3 -4.86 14.96 9.10
C ASN A 3 -4.24 14.62 7.74
N VAL A 4 -4.88 15.08 6.68
CA VAL A 4 -4.37 15.03 5.30
C VAL A 4 -3.75 16.37 4.98
N ARG A 5 -2.49 16.36 4.52
CA ARG A 5 -1.77 17.56 4.12
C ARG A 5 -1.80 17.69 2.60
N LEU A 6 -2.35 18.79 2.12
CA LEU A 6 -2.40 19.17 0.72
C LEU A 6 -1.33 20.22 0.45
N THR A 7 -0.35 19.88 -0.38
CA THR A 7 0.67 20.85 -0.82
C THR A 7 0.10 21.68 -1.97
N ILE A 8 -0.12 22.97 -1.73
CA ILE A 8 -0.72 23.89 -2.70
C ILE A 8 0.22 25.08 -2.84
N ARG A 9 0.67 25.34 -4.07
CA ARG A 9 1.69 26.36 -4.35
C ARG A 9 1.20 27.79 -4.06
N THR A 10 -0.06 28.06 -4.35
CA THR A 10 -0.67 29.38 -4.20
C THR A 10 -2.13 29.21 -3.78
N LEU A 11 -2.47 29.70 -2.59
CA LEU A 11 -3.86 29.77 -2.11
C LEU A 11 -4.35 31.22 -2.24
N PRO A 12 -5.50 31.45 -2.88
CA PRO A 12 -6.16 32.76 -2.87
C PRO A 12 -6.41 33.28 -1.45
N GLU A 13 -6.34 34.59 -1.26
CA GLU A 13 -6.77 35.21 -0.01
C GLU A 13 -8.30 35.16 0.10
N LEU A 14 -8.80 34.76 1.27
CA LEU A 14 -10.23 34.67 1.54
C LEU A 14 -10.73 35.92 2.25
N PRO A 15 -11.98 36.36 2.02
CA PRO A 15 -12.56 37.49 2.74
C PRO A 15 -12.71 37.20 4.23
N TYR A 16 -12.85 38.26 5.03
CA TYR A 16 -12.94 38.15 6.49
C TYR A 16 -14.05 37.17 6.93
N GLY A 17 -13.64 36.11 7.62
CA GLY A 17 -14.55 35.07 8.13
C GLY A 17 -14.79 33.88 7.17
N ALA A 18 -14.26 33.91 5.95
CA ALA A 18 -14.29 32.76 5.05
C ALA A 18 -13.11 31.80 5.33
N LYS A 19 -13.34 30.51 5.08
CA LYS A 19 -12.38 29.43 5.29
C LYS A 19 -12.34 28.48 4.11
N TYR A 20 -11.22 27.77 3.96
CA TYR A 20 -11.14 26.62 3.08
C TYR A 20 -11.82 25.41 3.72
N ARG A 21 -12.48 24.59 2.91
CA ARG A 21 -13.17 23.37 3.32
C ARG A 21 -12.78 22.21 2.43
N CYS A 22 -12.48 21.08 3.06
CA CYS A 22 -12.14 19.84 2.42
C CYS A 22 -13.38 18.95 2.29
N VAL A 23 -13.57 18.34 1.13
CA VAL A 23 -14.73 17.55 0.78
C VAL A 23 -14.26 16.17 0.37
N PHE A 24 -14.70 15.15 1.11
CA PHE A 24 -14.34 13.76 0.85
C PHE A 24 -15.52 13.09 0.15
N GLY A 25 -15.48 12.99 -1.18
CA GLY A 25 -16.57 12.43 -1.98
C GLY A 25 -17.84 13.26 -1.85
N SER A 26 -18.90 12.63 -1.37
CA SER A 26 -20.20 13.26 -1.08
C SER A 26 -20.39 13.63 0.40
N ALA A 27 -19.34 13.50 1.23
CA ALA A 27 -19.42 13.81 2.65
C ALA A 27 -19.55 15.31 2.93
N GLU A 28 -20.01 15.63 4.15
CA GLU A 28 -20.09 17.01 4.64
C GLU A 28 -18.70 17.70 4.58
N PRO A 29 -18.62 18.95 4.08
CA PRO A 29 -17.36 19.69 4.04
C PRO A 29 -16.79 19.93 5.45
N ILE A 30 -15.48 19.72 5.60
CA ILE A 30 -14.75 19.89 6.86
C ILE A 30 -13.85 21.11 6.75
N ASP A 31 -13.85 22.00 7.75
CA ASP A 31 -12.97 23.17 7.78
C ASP A 31 -11.49 22.74 7.73
N ALA A 32 -10.74 23.38 6.83
CA ALA A 32 -9.31 23.18 6.64
C ALA A 32 -8.50 24.20 7.46
N GLU A 33 -7.34 23.77 7.95
CA GLU A 33 -6.35 24.66 8.53
C GLU A 33 -5.37 25.10 7.45
N VAL A 34 -5.17 26.42 7.31
CA VAL A 34 -4.19 26.97 6.36
C VAL A 34 -2.79 26.86 6.97
N THR A 35 -1.87 26.27 6.21
CA THR A 35 -0.48 26.07 6.61
C THR A 35 0.45 26.79 5.64
N GLU A 36 1.72 26.95 6.01
CA GLU A 36 2.75 27.57 5.15
C GLU A 36 2.88 26.90 3.76
N PHE A 37 2.61 25.59 3.69
CA PHE A 37 2.80 24.79 2.47
C PHE A 37 1.48 24.42 1.75
N GLY A 38 0.33 24.93 2.20
CA GLY A 38 -0.98 24.60 1.64
C GLY A 38 -2.06 24.40 2.72
N LEU A 39 -2.79 23.28 2.67
CA LEU A 39 -3.94 23.02 3.57
C LEU A 39 -3.76 21.73 4.38
N SER A 40 -4.22 21.75 5.63
CA SER A 40 -4.31 20.59 6.52
C SER A 40 -5.79 20.30 6.80
N CYS A 41 -6.28 19.18 6.29
CA CYS A 41 -7.67 18.73 6.43
C CYS A 41 -7.78 17.62 7.50
N PRO A 42 -8.64 17.75 8.52
CA PRO A 42 -8.98 16.61 9.37
C PRO A 42 -9.69 15.54 8.55
N THR A 43 -9.36 14.28 8.76
CA THR A 43 -10.13 13.17 8.17
C THR A 43 -11.51 13.05 8.83
N PRO A 44 -12.56 12.67 8.08
CA PRO A 44 -13.88 12.40 8.65
C PRO A 44 -13.81 11.33 9.76
N GLU A 45 -14.74 11.41 10.70
CA GLU A 45 -14.95 10.36 11.70
C GLU A 45 -15.29 9.03 11.04
N ILE A 46 -14.98 7.92 11.72
CA ILE A 46 -15.12 6.56 11.19
C ILE A 46 -16.55 6.30 10.68
N HIS A 47 -17.57 6.78 11.39
CA HIS A 47 -18.98 6.61 11.02
C HIS A 47 -19.40 7.40 9.76
N LYS A 48 -18.64 8.44 9.39
CA LYS A 48 -18.88 9.26 8.20
C LYS A 48 -18.01 8.84 7.00
N ARG A 49 -17.18 7.81 7.16
CA ARG A 49 -16.34 7.27 6.07
C ARG A 49 -17.16 6.31 5.20
N PRO A 50 -16.93 6.28 3.88
CA PRO A 50 -17.62 5.34 3.01
C PRO A 50 -17.29 3.90 3.39
N SER A 51 -18.31 3.04 3.34
CA SER A 51 -18.12 1.60 3.51
C SER A 51 -17.41 1.02 2.30
N ILE A 52 -16.60 -0.01 2.54
CA ILE A 52 -15.81 -0.64 1.49
C ILE A 52 -16.69 -1.68 0.77
N PRO A 53 -16.74 -1.64 -0.57
CA PRO A 53 -17.51 -2.61 -1.34
C PRO A 53 -17.08 -4.07 -1.07
N PRO A 54 -17.99 -5.04 -1.20
CA PRO A 54 -17.63 -6.45 -1.04
C PRO A 54 -16.54 -6.84 -2.05
N LYS A 55 -15.56 -7.64 -1.59
CA LYS A 55 -14.35 -8.05 -2.34
C LYS A 55 -13.34 -6.93 -2.63
N MET A 56 -13.51 -5.75 -2.04
CA MET A 56 -12.48 -4.73 -1.99
C MET A 56 -11.88 -4.66 -0.58
N ASP A 57 -10.60 -4.33 -0.49
CA ASP A 57 -9.87 -4.09 0.76
C ASP A 57 -9.73 -2.59 1.05
N HIS A 58 -10.07 -1.74 0.08
CA HIS A 58 -10.03 -0.29 0.20
C HIS A 58 -11.07 0.40 -0.69
N VAL A 59 -11.30 1.69 -0.45
CA VAL A 59 -12.11 2.55 -1.32
C VAL A 59 -11.39 3.87 -1.58
N LEU A 60 -11.31 4.23 -2.86
CA LEU A 60 -10.78 5.53 -3.28
C LEU A 60 -11.87 6.59 -3.21
N VAL A 61 -11.60 7.64 -2.44
CA VAL A 61 -12.54 8.74 -2.24
C VAL A 61 -11.93 10.02 -2.82
N PRO A 62 -12.62 10.70 -3.76
CA PRO A 62 -12.10 11.95 -4.31
C PRO A 62 -12.11 13.02 -3.21
N LEU A 63 -10.95 13.63 -2.98
CA LEU A 63 -10.80 14.80 -2.13
C LEU A 63 -10.88 16.05 -3.01
N SER A 64 -11.63 17.05 -2.56
CA SER A 64 -11.70 18.35 -3.21
C SER A 64 -11.66 19.47 -2.19
N VAL A 65 -11.19 20.65 -2.59
CA VAL A 65 -11.14 21.84 -1.73
C VAL A 65 -12.06 22.91 -2.29
N ARG A 66 -12.84 23.54 -1.41
CA ARG A 66 -13.72 24.67 -1.75
C ARG A 66 -13.56 25.81 -0.72
N SER A 67 -13.76 27.06 -1.13
CA SER A 67 -13.92 28.16 -0.18
C SER A 67 -15.34 28.15 0.42
N SER A 68 -15.49 28.69 1.63
CA SER A 68 -16.78 28.80 2.31
C SER A 68 -17.52 30.11 1.98
N GLU A 69 -17.09 30.83 0.95
CA GLU A 69 -17.73 32.08 0.54
C GLU A 69 -19.19 31.81 0.17
N THR A 70 -20.09 32.42 0.93
CA THR A 70 -21.52 32.33 0.69
C THR A 70 -21.86 33.33 -0.41
N ASN A 71 -22.38 32.84 -1.54
CA ASN A 71 -22.90 33.62 -2.67
C ASN A 71 -23.33 35.04 -2.29
N LYS A 72 -22.48 36.02 -2.62
CA LYS A 72 -22.93 37.39 -2.81
C LYS A 72 -22.42 37.86 -4.16
N ASP A 73 -23.34 37.76 -5.12
CA ASP A 73 -23.28 38.21 -6.50
C ASP A 73 -22.44 37.36 -7.49
N SER A 74 -23.15 36.57 -8.29
CA SER A 74 -23.01 36.46 -9.75
C SER A 74 -21.61 36.58 -10.37
N SER A 75 -20.74 35.59 -10.17
CA SER A 75 -19.80 35.16 -11.23
C SER A 75 -19.60 33.64 -11.17
N PRO A 76 -19.62 32.91 -12.30
CA PRO A 76 -19.42 31.47 -12.32
C PRO A 76 -17.93 31.07 -12.28
N GLU A 77 -17.03 31.94 -11.81
CA GLU A 77 -15.58 31.78 -12.02
C GLU A 77 -14.72 31.59 -10.76
N THR A 78 -15.27 31.41 -9.56
CA THR A 78 -14.50 30.80 -8.46
C THR A 78 -14.46 29.29 -8.67
N SER A 79 -13.62 28.90 -9.63
CA SER A 79 -13.28 27.52 -9.91
C SER A 79 -12.96 26.80 -8.60
N PRO A 80 -13.52 25.60 -8.35
CA PRO A 80 -12.99 24.76 -7.28
C PRO A 80 -11.49 24.62 -7.53
N ILE A 81 -10.66 24.88 -6.50
CA ILE A 81 -9.27 24.43 -6.52
C ILE A 81 -9.37 22.91 -6.51
N THR A 82 -9.54 22.34 -7.70
CA THR A 82 -9.77 20.92 -7.90
C THR A 82 -8.40 20.28 -7.90
N THR A 83 -7.78 20.22 -6.73
CA THR A 83 -6.76 19.20 -6.48
C THR A 83 -7.51 17.88 -6.48
N ALA A 84 -7.58 17.23 -7.64
CA ALA A 84 -8.10 15.87 -7.77
C ALA A 84 -7.10 14.91 -7.11
N ALA A 85 -7.13 14.84 -5.78
CA ALA A 85 -6.45 13.83 -5.01
C ALA A 85 -7.46 12.73 -4.66
N SER A 86 -7.08 11.46 -4.83
CA SER A 86 -7.88 10.35 -4.33
C SER A 86 -7.28 9.90 -3.01
N ILE A 87 -8.10 9.85 -1.95
CA ILE A 87 -7.71 9.31 -0.66
C ILE A 87 -8.14 7.87 -0.58
N ASP A 88 -7.17 7.03 -0.28
CA ASP A 88 -7.39 5.64 0.01
C ASP A 88 -7.87 5.48 1.47
N PHE A 89 -9.14 5.08 1.62
CA PHE A 89 -9.65 4.57 2.88
C PHE A 89 -9.55 3.04 2.86
N MET A 90 -8.48 2.53 3.48
CA MET A 90 -8.28 1.11 3.68
C MET A 90 -9.26 0.55 4.71
N GLY A 91 -9.80 -0.63 4.41
CA GLY A 91 -10.59 -1.44 5.30
C GLY A 91 -9.74 -2.46 6.00
N ASN A 92 -10.29 -3.03 7.07
CA ASN A 92 -9.71 -4.23 7.63
C ASN A 92 -9.84 -5.34 6.59
N ALA A 93 -8.72 -5.70 5.98
CA ALA A 93 -8.61 -6.81 5.04
C ALA A 93 -8.74 -8.16 5.77
N LEU A 94 -9.93 -8.46 6.27
CA LEU A 94 -10.40 -9.81 6.53
C LEU A 94 -11.90 -9.79 6.22
N GLY A 95 -12.31 -10.52 5.17
CA GLY A 95 -13.69 -10.62 4.72
C GLY A 95 -14.61 -11.26 5.75
N LEU A 96 -14.95 -10.53 6.80
CA LEU A 96 -15.96 -10.89 7.78
C LEU A 96 -17.06 -9.84 7.76
N SER A 97 -18.15 -10.18 7.10
CA SER A 97 -19.44 -9.50 7.22
C SER A 97 -19.97 -9.70 8.65
N GLY A 98 -19.65 -8.78 9.56
CA GLY A 98 -20.21 -8.76 10.90
C GLY A 98 -19.79 -7.50 11.67
N PRO A 99 -20.62 -7.00 12.62
CA PRO A 99 -20.22 -5.92 13.51
C PRO A 99 -19.04 -6.41 14.35
N ASN A 100 -17.85 -5.92 14.01
CA ASN A 100 -16.57 -6.42 14.46
C ASN A 100 -16.40 -6.29 16.00
N PRO A 101 -16.46 -7.38 16.79
CA PRO A 101 -16.21 -7.32 18.21
C PRO A 101 -14.85 -7.97 18.45
N THR A 102 -13.75 -7.40 17.94
CA THR A 102 -12.41 -7.66 18.47
C THR A 102 -11.44 -6.58 17.96
N HIS A 103 -10.85 -5.87 18.92
CA HIS A 103 -9.68 -5.04 18.71
C HIS A 103 -8.48 -5.98 18.49
N LEU A 104 -8.22 -6.45 17.25
CA LEU A 104 -6.93 -7.09 17.00
C LEU A 104 -5.88 -5.98 16.95
N SER A 105 -4.94 -6.01 17.90
CA SER A 105 -3.97 -4.94 18.13
C SER A 105 -2.92 -4.77 17.01
N ASN A 106 -3.00 -5.55 15.94
CA ASN A 106 -2.02 -5.62 14.86
C ASN A 106 -2.70 -5.51 13.48
N HIS A 107 -3.19 -4.32 13.14
CA HIS A 107 -3.80 -4.03 11.84
C HIS A 107 -3.11 -2.85 11.13
N GLY A 108 -3.07 -2.89 9.80
CA GLY A 108 -2.51 -1.85 8.94
C GLY A 108 -1.22 -2.23 8.23
N PHE A 109 -0.80 -1.42 7.26
CA PHE A 109 0.39 -1.65 6.41
C PHE A 109 1.67 -1.96 7.20
N ALA A 110 1.82 -1.37 8.39
CA ALA A 110 2.98 -1.57 9.25
C ALA A 110 3.11 -3.00 9.83
N TYR A 111 2.03 -3.80 9.79
CA TYR A 111 1.97 -5.16 10.31
C TYR A 111 1.96 -6.23 9.21
N CYS A 112 1.99 -5.83 7.93
CA CYS A 112 2.06 -6.78 6.82
C CYS A 112 3.45 -7.46 6.78
N PRO A 113 3.50 -8.77 6.49
CA PRO A 113 4.75 -9.45 6.17
C PRO A 113 5.39 -8.78 4.95
N GLN A 114 6.59 -8.23 5.07
CA GLN A 114 7.25 -7.50 3.98
C GLN A 114 8.74 -7.76 3.95
N PHE A 115 9.33 -7.79 2.76
CA PHE A 115 10.77 -7.85 2.61
C PHE A 115 11.40 -6.57 3.14
N LYS A 116 12.45 -6.73 3.94
CA LYS A 116 13.31 -5.62 4.29
C LYS A 116 14.10 -5.26 3.04
N LYS A 117 13.97 -4.02 2.56
CA LYS A 117 14.78 -3.50 1.46
C LYS A 117 16.26 -3.73 1.79
N ARG A 118 16.88 -4.61 1.02
CA ARG A 118 18.29 -5.01 1.10
C ARG A 118 18.92 -4.83 -0.28
N ASP A 119 20.21 -5.08 -0.33
CA ASP A 119 21.04 -5.02 -1.53
C ASP A 119 20.46 -5.81 -2.71
N VAL A 120 20.87 -5.42 -3.92
CA VAL A 120 20.47 -6.06 -5.17
C VAL A 120 20.82 -7.55 -5.13
N ILE A 121 19.81 -8.41 -5.34
CA ILE A 121 20.00 -9.85 -5.43
C ILE A 121 20.43 -10.19 -6.85
N LEU A 122 21.62 -10.78 -6.97
CA LEU A 122 22.18 -11.25 -8.24
C LEU A 122 21.99 -12.76 -8.36
N LEU A 123 21.33 -13.20 -9.44
CA LEU A 123 21.19 -14.61 -9.80
C LEU A 123 22.11 -14.94 -10.97
N PRO A 124 23.06 -15.89 -10.81
CA PRO A 124 23.91 -16.36 -11.90
C PRO A 124 23.19 -17.35 -12.82
N ASN A 125 23.63 -17.40 -14.08
CA ASN A 125 23.16 -18.38 -15.05
C ASN A 125 23.85 -19.73 -14.84
N ASN A 126 23.08 -20.81 -14.79
CA ASN A 126 23.54 -22.20 -14.66
C ASN A 126 24.48 -22.46 -13.47
N VAL A 127 24.38 -21.66 -12.40
CA VAL A 127 25.11 -21.88 -11.15
C VAL A 127 24.13 -22.09 -10.00
N LEU A 128 24.44 -23.07 -9.16
CA LEU A 128 23.63 -23.41 -8.00
C LEU A 128 23.66 -22.27 -6.97
N LYS A 129 22.50 -21.66 -6.72
CA LYS A 129 22.39 -20.50 -5.81
C LYS A 129 21.14 -20.61 -4.93
N GLU A 130 21.28 -20.25 -3.66
CA GLU A 130 20.13 -20.01 -2.76
C GLU A 130 19.82 -18.52 -2.68
N ILE A 131 18.55 -18.21 -2.44
CA ILE A 131 18.05 -16.84 -2.28
C ILE A 131 17.65 -16.65 -0.83
N VAL A 132 18.13 -15.58 -0.21
CA VAL A 132 17.89 -15.29 1.21
C VAL A 132 17.20 -13.94 1.33
N PHE A 133 16.04 -13.94 1.97
CA PHE A 133 15.23 -12.75 2.25
C PHE A 133 15.19 -12.47 3.75
N GLU A 134 15.36 -11.21 4.12
CA GLU A 134 15.02 -10.75 5.47
C GLU A 134 13.61 -10.15 5.42
N VAL A 135 12.73 -10.56 6.34
CA VAL A 135 11.31 -10.26 6.33
C VAL A 135 10.90 -9.65 7.68
N LYS A 136 10.10 -8.59 7.63
CA LYS A 136 9.44 -8.02 8.80
C LYS A 136 8.05 -8.63 8.96
N ASN A 137 7.56 -8.75 10.19
CA ASN A 137 6.22 -9.25 10.51
C ASN A 137 5.92 -10.64 9.92
N LEU A 138 6.91 -11.54 9.91
CA LEU A 138 6.70 -12.90 9.42
C LEU A 138 5.68 -13.63 10.32
N PRO A 139 4.63 -14.26 9.77
CA PRO A 139 3.69 -15.03 10.57
C PRO A 139 4.39 -16.26 11.15
N HIS A 140 4.08 -16.59 12.40
CA HIS A 140 4.62 -17.79 13.03
C HIS A 140 3.86 -19.02 12.49
N PRO A 141 4.54 -19.97 11.81
CA PRO A 141 3.86 -21.14 11.26
C PRO A 141 3.31 -22.03 12.40
N GLN A 142 2.02 -22.35 12.35
CA GLN A 142 1.39 -23.27 13.30
C GLN A 142 1.60 -24.73 12.85
N PRO A 143 1.54 -25.72 13.78
CA PRO A 143 1.60 -27.13 13.43
C PRO A 143 0.49 -27.50 12.44
N GLY A 144 0.86 -28.03 11.27
CA GLY A 144 -0.09 -28.44 10.21
C GLY A 144 -0.13 -27.53 8.97
N HIS A 145 0.57 -26.39 8.97
CA HIS A 145 0.69 -25.55 7.77
C HIS A 145 1.78 -26.06 6.83
N THR A 146 1.52 -26.04 5.52
CA THR A 146 2.56 -26.34 4.53
C THR A 146 3.57 -25.20 4.51
N GLY A 147 4.87 -25.52 4.51
CA GLY A 147 5.97 -24.56 4.61
C GLY A 147 6.01 -23.45 3.55
N PHE A 148 7.07 -22.66 3.56
CA PHE A 148 7.23 -21.55 2.63
C PHE A 148 7.66 -22.06 1.25
N GLN A 149 7.29 -21.32 0.21
CA GLN A 149 7.67 -21.61 -1.17
C GLN A 149 8.03 -20.32 -1.88
N CYS A 150 9.10 -20.35 -2.66
CA CYS A 150 9.49 -19.29 -3.57
C CYS A 150 8.97 -19.61 -4.97
N ILE A 151 8.28 -18.66 -5.56
CA ILE A 151 7.80 -18.67 -6.94
C ILE A 151 8.71 -17.74 -7.72
N ILE A 152 9.56 -18.31 -8.59
CA ILE A 152 10.51 -17.57 -9.40
C ILE A 152 9.96 -17.52 -10.82
N VAL A 153 9.82 -16.33 -11.39
CA VAL A 153 9.38 -16.10 -12.76
C VAL A 153 10.52 -15.51 -13.57
N ILE A 154 11.02 -16.26 -14.54
CA ILE A 154 12.07 -15.86 -15.48
C ILE A 154 11.52 -16.03 -16.88
N GLU A 155 11.49 -14.95 -17.68
CA GLU A 155 11.07 -15.00 -19.09
C GLU A 155 9.66 -15.61 -19.29
N GLY A 156 8.77 -15.46 -18.30
CA GLY A 156 7.42 -16.04 -18.31
C GLY A 156 7.34 -17.51 -17.86
N ALA A 157 8.48 -18.19 -17.71
CA ALA A 157 8.55 -19.51 -17.08
C ALA A 157 8.53 -19.40 -15.56
N THR A 158 7.73 -20.24 -14.90
CA THR A 158 7.56 -20.23 -13.44
C THR A 158 8.20 -21.47 -12.81
N MET A 159 9.02 -21.28 -11.79
CA MET A 159 9.64 -22.33 -10.98
C MET A 159 9.18 -22.23 -9.53
N LEU A 160 8.90 -23.38 -8.92
CA LEU A 160 8.54 -23.50 -7.50
C LEU A 160 9.71 -24.09 -6.73
N VAL A 161 10.29 -23.31 -5.83
CA VAL A 161 11.43 -23.70 -5.00
C VAL A 161 10.95 -23.77 -3.54
N PRO A 162 11.13 -24.90 -2.84
CA PRO A 162 10.82 -24.98 -1.42
C PRO A 162 11.64 -23.96 -0.63
N ALA A 163 11.07 -23.43 0.45
CA ALA A 163 11.74 -22.46 1.30
C ALA A 163 11.57 -22.80 2.78
N ARG A 164 12.63 -22.50 3.54
CA ARG A 164 12.68 -22.68 4.99
C ARG A 164 12.77 -21.33 5.68
N VAL A 165 12.23 -21.26 6.89
CA VAL A 165 12.43 -20.11 7.77
C VAL A 165 13.64 -20.40 8.63
N ASP A 166 14.60 -19.49 8.60
CA ASP A 166 15.76 -19.48 9.48
C ASP A 166 15.59 -18.40 10.56
N GLY A 167 15.72 -18.79 11.82
CA GLY A 167 15.42 -17.92 12.96
C GLY A 167 13.98 -17.38 12.95
N LYS A 168 13.82 -16.06 13.15
CA LYS A 168 12.50 -15.40 13.24
C LYS A 168 12.08 -14.68 11.96
N ASN A 169 13.06 -14.19 11.19
CA ASN A 169 12.84 -13.15 10.17
C ASN A 169 13.59 -13.44 8.86
N ILE A 170 14.15 -14.64 8.68
CA ILE A 170 14.91 -14.96 7.46
C ILE A 170 14.18 -16.09 6.73
N ILE A 171 13.92 -15.89 5.44
CA ILE A 171 13.41 -16.94 4.55
C ILE A 171 14.53 -17.30 3.59
N VAL A 172 14.82 -18.59 3.49
CA VAL A 172 15.82 -19.13 2.56
C VAL A 172 15.13 -20.03 1.55
N CYS A 173 15.14 -19.64 0.29
CA CYS A 173 14.76 -20.53 -0.81
C CYS A 173 15.87 -21.55 -1.02
N ASP A 174 15.52 -22.82 -1.19
CA ASP A 174 16.50 -23.89 -1.36
C ASP A 174 17.40 -23.68 -2.60
N LYS A 175 18.62 -24.22 -2.51
CA LYS A 175 19.64 -24.11 -3.56
C LYS A 175 19.10 -24.67 -4.87
N THR A 176 19.02 -23.82 -5.89
CA THR A 176 18.49 -24.17 -7.20
C THR A 176 19.39 -23.61 -8.29
N THR A 177 19.53 -24.34 -9.39
CA THR A 177 20.23 -23.86 -10.58
C THR A 177 19.23 -23.18 -11.50
N TYR A 178 19.43 -21.89 -11.77
CA TYR A 178 18.56 -21.10 -12.63
C TYR A 178 19.17 -21.02 -14.03
N SER A 179 18.35 -21.24 -15.06
CA SER A 179 18.77 -21.16 -16.45
C SER A 179 17.90 -20.15 -17.20
N TYR A 180 18.51 -19.31 -18.02
CA TYR A 180 17.83 -18.29 -18.80
C TYR A 180 18.66 -17.85 -20.02
N GLU A 181 17.97 -17.32 -21.03
CA GLU A 181 18.59 -16.86 -22.27
C GLU A 181 18.88 -15.35 -22.25
N ALA A 182 18.16 -14.61 -21.41
CA ALA A 182 18.30 -13.18 -21.11
C ALA A 182 19.74 -12.64 -21.06
N ASN A 183 19.94 -11.41 -21.55
CA ASN A 183 21.19 -10.67 -21.40
C ASN A 183 21.41 -10.22 -19.94
N GLU A 184 22.67 -9.93 -19.59
CA GLU A 184 23.01 -9.33 -18.28
C GLU A 184 22.22 -8.05 -18.03
N GLY A 185 21.67 -7.90 -16.83
CA GLY A 185 20.87 -6.74 -16.44
C GLY A 185 19.36 -6.93 -16.60
N ASN A 186 18.91 -8.03 -17.21
CA ASN A 186 17.50 -8.40 -17.18
C ASN A 186 17.04 -8.75 -15.75
N THR A 187 15.76 -8.54 -15.47
CA THR A 187 15.17 -8.79 -14.15
C THR A 187 14.25 -10.01 -14.17
N ALA A 188 14.29 -10.77 -13.09
CA ALA A 188 13.34 -11.84 -12.79
C ALA A 188 12.48 -11.46 -11.58
N SER A 189 11.25 -11.95 -11.52
CA SER A 189 10.36 -11.70 -10.38
C SER A 189 10.41 -12.89 -9.43
N VAL A 190 10.66 -12.63 -8.14
CA VAL A 190 10.63 -13.64 -7.08
C VAL A 190 9.55 -13.27 -6.08
N ARG A 191 8.68 -14.24 -5.79
CA ARG A 191 7.56 -14.09 -4.87
C ARG A 191 7.56 -15.19 -3.84
N VAL A 192 7.36 -14.84 -2.57
CA VAL A 192 7.29 -15.84 -1.49
C VAL A 192 5.86 -16.04 -1.05
N VAL A 193 5.44 -17.30 -0.96
CA VAL A 193 4.13 -17.70 -0.47
C VAL A 193 4.26 -18.70 0.67
N TRP A 194 3.27 -18.74 1.55
CA TRP A 194 3.15 -19.75 2.61
C TRP A 194 1.74 -20.35 2.58
N ASN A 195 1.61 -21.59 3.02
CA ASN A 195 0.33 -22.33 2.95
C ASN A 195 -0.32 -22.32 1.55
N ARG A 196 0.50 -22.27 0.49
CA ARG A 196 0.13 -22.17 -0.94
C ARG A 196 -0.59 -20.90 -1.39
N ILE A 197 -1.39 -20.27 -0.53
CA ILE A 197 -2.29 -19.17 -0.91
C ILE A 197 -1.92 -17.83 -0.27
N HIS A 198 -1.10 -17.83 0.79
CA HIS A 198 -0.81 -16.60 1.50
C HIS A 198 0.46 -15.95 0.96
N HIS A 199 0.30 -14.75 0.42
CA HIS A 199 1.39 -13.94 -0.10
C HIS A 199 2.19 -13.31 1.04
N VAL A 200 3.51 -13.44 1.00
CA VAL A 200 4.41 -12.67 1.87
C VAL A 200 4.74 -11.36 1.16
N ASP A 201 5.61 -11.40 0.15
CA ASP A 201 6.01 -10.24 -0.63
C ASP A 201 6.66 -10.67 -1.97
N SER A 202 6.93 -9.71 -2.85
CA SER A 202 7.55 -9.91 -4.15
C SER A 202 8.66 -8.90 -4.43
N ILE A 203 9.75 -9.34 -5.06
CA ILE A 203 10.89 -8.50 -5.43
C ILE A 203 11.44 -8.89 -6.80
N ASN A 204 12.01 -7.92 -7.50
CA ASN A 204 12.75 -8.15 -8.73
C ASN A 204 14.22 -8.38 -8.42
N VAL A 205 14.79 -9.42 -9.01
CA VAL A 205 16.20 -9.80 -8.87
C VAL A 205 16.90 -9.66 -10.22
N THR A 206 18.19 -9.35 -10.21
CA THR A 206 18.95 -9.12 -11.44
C THR A 206 19.63 -10.40 -11.88
N LEU A 207 19.49 -10.72 -13.15
CA LEU A 207 20.13 -11.86 -13.81
C LEU A 207 21.50 -11.44 -14.35
N TYR A 208 22.52 -12.29 -14.16
CA TYR A 208 23.86 -12.08 -14.70
C TYR A 208 24.46 -13.37 -15.28
N LYS A 209 25.38 -13.24 -16.23
CA LYS A 209 26.05 -14.38 -16.88
C LYS A 209 27.50 -14.49 -16.41
#